data_AF-A0A7J5AD69-F1
#
_entry.id   AF-A0A7J5AD69-F1
#
_cell.length_a   1.000
_cell.length_b   1.000
_cell.length_c   1.000
_cell.angle_alpha   90.00
_cell.angle_beta   90.00
_cell.angle_gamma   90.00
#
_symmetry.space_group_name_H-M   'P 1'
#
loop_
_entity.id
_entity.type
_entity.pdbx_description
1 polymer ?
#
loop_
_entity_poly.entity_id
_entity_poly.type
_entity_poly.pdbx_seq_one_letter_code
_entity_poly.pdbx_strand_id
1 'polypeptide(L)'
;MKSERIIDGIKWWESKRWIFNLLVGLSGVFGIVKGINVATENIFVISDILGIILSGIIANIFYSSGILVEIFDNYYFNNKLKMERFRIVFLILGCLVCCVYTYVSAYFYYNLSFQW
;
A
#
# COMPACT_ATOMS: atom_id res chain seq x y z
N MET A 1 -3.83 30.40 -4.33
CA MET A 1 -4.33 29.45 -5.35
C MET A 1 -3.45 28.22 -5.57
N LYS A 2 -2.19 28.32 -6.04
CA LYS A 2 -1.34 27.14 -6.28
C LYS A 2 -0.98 26.36 -5.00
N SER A 3 -0.62 27.08 -3.94
CA SER A 3 -0.33 26.51 -2.61
C SER A 3 -1.56 25.86 -1.96
N GLU A 4 -2.72 26.51 -2.05
CA GLU A 4 -3.99 25.99 -1.51
C GLU A 4 -4.35 24.64 -2.11
N ARG A 5 -4.26 24.49 -3.45
CA ARG A 5 -4.53 23.21 -4.12
C ARG A 5 -3.59 22.09 -3.68
N ILE A 6 -2.31 22.40 -3.49
CA ILE A 6 -1.32 21.44 -2.98
C ILE A 6 -1.68 20.99 -1.56
N ILE A 7 -2.00 21.94 -0.68
CA ILE A 7 -2.39 21.63 0.71
C ILE A 7 -3.67 20.78 0.73
N ASP A 8 -4.65 21.11 -0.11
CA ASP A 8 -5.90 20.33 -0.21
C ASP A 8 -5.65 18.91 -0.74
N GLY A 9 -4.75 18.76 -1.71
CA GLY A 9 -4.30 17.45 -2.19
C GLY A 9 -3.67 16.63 -1.06
N ILE A 10 -2.70 17.20 -0.34
CA ILE A 10 -2.05 16.54 0.79
C ILE A 10 -3.08 16.11 1.84
N LYS A 11 -3.98 17.02 2.26
CA LYS A 11 -5.04 16.71 3.22
C LYS A 11 -5.93 15.57 2.76
N TRP A 12 -6.31 15.57 1.48
CA TRP A 12 -7.15 14.52 0.91
C TRP A 12 -6.46 13.15 1.02
N TRP A 13 -5.21 13.05 0.56
CA TRP A 13 -4.47 11.79 0.60
C TRP A 13 -4.18 11.34 2.04
N GLU A 14 -3.81 12.24 2.95
CA GLU A 14 -3.61 11.87 4.35
C GLU A 14 -4.91 11.36 5.00
N SER A 15 -6.07 11.95 4.67
CA SER A 15 -7.36 11.49 5.19
C SER A 15 -7.73 10.05 4.78
N LYS A 16 -7.13 9.52 3.71
CA LYS A 16 -7.39 8.16 3.18
C LYS A 16 -6.30 7.15 3.53
N ARG A 17 -5.18 7.59 4.10
CA ARG A 17 -4.03 6.74 4.44
C ARG A 17 -4.41 5.58 5.37
N TRP A 18 -5.29 5.84 6.34
CA TRP A 18 -5.75 4.81 7.27
C TRP A 18 -6.57 3.70 6.59
N ILE A 19 -7.44 4.05 5.62
CA ILE A 19 -8.24 3.06 4.87
C ILE A 19 -7.30 2.18 4.05
N PHE A 20 -6.34 2.80 3.36
CA PHE A 20 -5.33 2.07 2.60
C PHE A 20 -4.55 1.10 3.51
N ASN A 21 -4.02 1.58 4.64
CA ASN A 21 -3.27 0.75 5.57
C ASN A 21 -4.12 -0.38 6.18
N LEU A 22 -5.38 -0.10 6.50
CA LEU A 22 -6.31 -1.11 7.00
C LEU A 22 -6.54 -2.22 5.98
N LEU A 23 -6.84 -1.86 4.73
CA LEU A 23 -7.09 -2.84 3.67
C LEU A 23 -5.85 -3.68 3.35
N VAL A 24 -4.70 -3.03 3.20
CA VAL A 24 -3.42 -3.72 2.94
C VAL A 24 -3.05 -4.63 4.12
N GLY A 25 -3.22 -4.14 5.35
CA GLY A 25 -2.98 -4.92 6.57
C GLY A 25 -3.89 -6.16 6.67
N LEU A 26 -5.19 -6.00 6.43
CA LEU A 26 -6.14 -7.12 6.40
C LEU A 26 -5.77 -8.14 5.30
N SER A 27 -5.36 -7.66 4.13
CA SER A 27 -4.89 -8.53 3.04
C SER A 27 -3.67 -9.36 3.44
N GLY A 28 -2.72 -8.72 4.13
CA GLY A 28 -1.54 -9.40 4.69
C GLY A 28 -1.90 -10.43 5.74
N VAL A 29 -2.72 -10.08 6.73
CA VAL A 29 -3.21 -11.03 7.75
C VAL A 29 -3.88 -12.23 7.09
N PHE A 30 -4.73 -12.01 6.08
CA PHE A 30 -5.38 -13.09 5.35
C PHE A 30 -4.39 -13.99 4.60
N GLY A 31 -3.37 -13.39 3.98
CA GLY A 31 -2.27 -14.12 3.32
C GLY A 31 -1.46 -14.97 4.28
N ILE A 32 -1.10 -14.43 5.45
CA ILE A 32 -0.39 -15.14 6.52
C ILE A 32 -1.24 -16.32 7.02
N VAL A 33 -2.49 -16.07 7.41
CA VAL A 33 -3.38 -17.12 7.93
C VAL A 33 -3.58 -18.23 6.91
N LYS A 34 -3.78 -17.90 5.63
CA LYS A 34 -3.90 -18.92 4.57
C LYS A 34 -2.57 -19.66 4.33
N GLY A 35 -1.44 -18.95 4.33
CA GLY A 35 -0.13 -19.54 4.14
C GLY A 35 0.21 -20.55 5.24
N ILE A 36 0.05 -20.16 6.51
CA ILE A 36 0.31 -21.03 7.67
C ILE A 36 -0.60 -22.26 7.68
N ASN A 37 -1.89 -22.12 7.37
CA ASN A 37 -2.82 -23.26 7.36
C ASN A 37 -2.48 -24.30 6.27
N VAL A 38 -1.77 -23.90 5.21
CA VAL A 38 -1.32 -24.81 4.15
C VAL A 38 0.09 -25.31 4.42
N ALA A 39 0.93 -24.52 5.10
CA ALA A 39 2.29 -24.88 5.43
C ALA A 39 2.32 -26.05 6.43
N THR A 40 3.18 -27.03 6.17
CA THR A 40 3.35 -28.19 7.05
C THR A 40 4.33 -27.91 8.19
N GLU A 41 5.25 -26.95 8.02
CA GLU A 41 6.37 -26.70 8.95
C GLU A 41 6.59 -25.23 9.33
N ASN A 42 6.03 -24.26 8.58
CA ASN A 42 6.25 -22.85 8.87
C ASN A 42 5.26 -22.29 9.90
N ILE A 43 5.79 -21.94 11.06
CA ILE A 43 5.08 -21.27 12.14
C ILE A 43 5.48 -19.79 12.14
N PHE A 44 4.52 -18.92 12.45
CA PHE A 44 4.79 -17.50 12.66
C PHE A 44 5.83 -17.29 13.78
N VAL A 45 6.93 -16.62 13.47
CA VAL A 45 8.01 -16.31 14.42
C VAL A 45 8.20 -14.81 14.60
N ILE A 46 8.81 -14.41 15.72
CA ILE A 46 9.02 -12.99 16.05
C ILE A 46 9.83 -12.25 14.96
N SER A 47 10.75 -12.93 14.26
CA SER A 47 11.51 -12.34 13.15
C SER A 47 10.61 -11.90 11.99
N ASP A 48 9.44 -12.52 11.79
CA ASP A 48 8.50 -12.18 10.72
C ASP A 48 7.90 -10.78 10.91
N ILE A 49 7.84 -10.31 12.16
CA ILE A 49 7.36 -8.98 12.51
C ILE A 49 8.20 -7.90 11.81
N LEU A 50 9.52 -8.10 11.70
CA LEU A 50 10.39 -7.16 10.99
C LEU A 50 10.04 -7.11 9.50
N GLY A 51 9.76 -8.26 8.88
CA GLY A 51 9.31 -8.35 7.49
C GLY A 51 7.98 -7.64 7.26
N ILE A 52 7.02 -7.81 8.18
CA ILE A 52 5.72 -7.14 8.13
C ILE A 52 5.85 -5.63 8.25
N ILE A 53 6.67 -5.14 9.19
CA ILE A 53 6.93 -3.71 9.36
C ILE A 53 7.57 -3.11 8.11
N LEU A 54 8.60 -3.77 7.57
CA LEU A 54 9.27 -3.34 6.34
C LEU A 54 8.29 -3.28 5.16
N SER A 55 7.45 -4.31 4.98
CA SER A 55 6.42 -4.33 3.95
C SER A 55 5.41 -3.18 4.12
N GLY A 56 5.02 -2.86 5.37
CA GLY A 56 4.14 -1.74 5.67
C GLY A 56 4.75 -0.38 5.32
N ILE A 57 6.04 -0.19 5.57
CA ILE A 57 6.79 1.01 5.19
C ILE A 57 6.81 1.15 3.67
N ILE A 58 7.17 0.08 2.95
CA ILE A 58 7.22 0.07 1.48
C ILE A 58 5.84 0.42 0.90
N ALA A 59 4.77 -0.19 1.42
CA ALA A 59 3.41 0.13 0.99
C ALA A 59 3.05 1.62 1.20
N ASN A 60 3.47 2.22 2.31
CA ASN A 60 3.25 3.65 2.58
C ASN A 60 4.08 4.58 1.68
N ILE A 61 5.27 4.16 1.26
CA ILE A 61 6.07 4.88 0.26
C ILE A 61 5.34 4.89 -1.07
N PHE A 62 4.86 3.73 -1.53
CA PHE A 62 4.05 3.63 -2.75
C PHE A 62 2.75 4.43 -2.65
N TYR A 63 2.06 4.40 -1.51
CA TYR A 63 0.88 5.26 -1.29
C TYR A 63 1.21 6.74 -1.51
N SER A 64 2.36 7.17 -1.02
CA SER A 64 2.80 8.57 -1.10
C SER A 64 3.13 9.01 -2.53
N SER A 65 3.30 8.08 -3.48
CA SER A 65 3.46 8.43 -4.89
C SER A 65 2.22 9.10 -5.47
N GLY A 66 1.01 8.78 -4.98
CA GLY A 66 -0.22 9.47 -5.37
C GLY A 66 -0.21 10.96 -5.02
N ILE A 67 0.28 11.29 -3.83
CA ILE A 67 0.49 12.67 -3.38
C ILE A 67 1.49 13.36 -4.30
N LEU A 68 2.63 12.70 -4.57
CA LEU A 68 3.69 13.27 -5.40
C LEU A 68 3.17 13.60 -6.80
N VAL A 69 2.46 12.67 -7.46
CA VAL A 69 1.90 12.90 -8.80
C VAL A 69 1.03 14.15 -8.85
N GLU A 70 0.23 14.38 -7.82
CA GLU A 70 -0.63 15.54 -7.74
C GLU A 70 0.13 16.84 -7.44
N ILE A 71 1.15 16.77 -6.58
CA ILE A 71 2.09 17.89 -6.36
C ILE A 71 2.81 18.22 -7.67
N PHE A 72 3.24 17.22 -8.44
CA PHE A 72 3.90 17.41 -9.73
C PHE A 72 2.99 18.12 -10.74
N ASP A 73 1.71 17.71 -10.87
CA ASP A 73 0.75 18.37 -11.76
C ASP A 73 0.49 19.83 -11.34
N ASN A 74 0.25 20.05 -10.05
CA ASN A 74 -0.01 21.40 -9.54
C ASN A 74 1.24 22.30 -9.63
N TYR A 75 2.42 21.76 -9.36
CA TYR A 75 3.66 22.54 -9.31
C TYR A 75 4.27 22.81 -10.68
N TYR A 76 4.44 21.79 -11.52
CA TYR A 76 5.15 21.91 -12.80
C TYR A 76 4.20 22.15 -13.98
N PHE A 77 3.04 21.50 -13.97
CA PHE A 77 2.10 21.55 -15.09
C PHE A 77 0.98 22.59 -14.90
N ASN A 78 0.99 23.33 -13.78
CA ASN A 78 -0.03 24.31 -13.41
C ASN A 78 -1.46 23.72 -13.47
N ASN A 79 -1.63 22.46 -13.03
CA ASN A 79 -2.90 21.74 -13.00
C ASN A 79 -3.56 21.56 -14.39
N LYS A 80 -2.74 21.41 -15.45
CA LYS A 80 -3.26 21.12 -16.80
C LYS A 80 -3.78 19.69 -16.93
N LEU A 81 -3.20 18.73 -16.21
CA LEU A 81 -3.62 17.32 -16.25
C LEU A 81 -4.85 17.07 -15.38
N LYS A 82 -5.08 17.93 -14.38
CA LYS A 82 -6.20 17.85 -13.43
C LYS A 82 -6.19 16.54 -12.66
N MET A 83 -5.03 16.16 -12.14
CA MET A 83 -4.81 14.90 -11.41
C MET A 83 -5.75 14.76 -10.19
N GLU A 84 -6.24 15.87 -9.64
CA GLU A 84 -7.26 15.91 -8.59
C GLU A 84 -8.49 15.05 -8.91
N ARG A 85 -8.87 14.92 -10.19
CA ARG A 85 -10.04 14.15 -10.65
C ARG A 85 -9.82 12.63 -10.60
N PHE A 86 -8.56 12.21 -10.66
CA PHE A 86 -8.16 10.81 -10.71
C PHE A 86 -7.73 10.26 -9.35
N ARG A 87 -7.79 11.08 -8.28
CA ARG A 87 -7.42 10.70 -6.91
C ARG A 87 -8.04 9.36 -6.48
N ILE A 88 -9.35 9.18 -6.67
CA ILE A 88 -10.05 7.95 -6.30
C ILE A 88 -9.57 6.76 -7.16
N VAL A 89 -9.32 6.97 -8.45
CA VAL A 89 -8.84 5.92 -9.35
C VAL A 89 -7.45 5.45 -8.92
N PHE A 90 -6.53 6.39 -8.67
CA PHE A 90 -5.19 6.05 -8.17
C PHE A 90 -5.23 5.37 -6.80
N LEU A 91 -6.10 5.83 -5.90
CA LEU A 91 -6.28 5.20 -4.59
C LEU A 91 -6.78 3.76 -4.73
N ILE A 92 -7.80 3.51 -5.54
CA ILE A 92 -8.37 2.17 -5.74
C ILE A 92 -7.34 1.25 -6.41
N LEU A 93 -6.71 1.68 -7.50
CA LEU A 93 -5.72 0.88 -8.21
C LEU A 93 -4.51 0.58 -7.33
N GLY A 94 -3.97 1.59 -6.64
CA GLY A 94 -2.86 1.43 -5.71
C GLY A 94 -3.21 0.49 -4.55
N CYS A 95 -4.43 0.62 -4.00
CA CYS A 95 -4.92 -0.27 -2.96
C CYS A 95 -5.06 -1.71 -3.45
N LEU A 96 -5.69 -1.94 -4.61
CA LEU A 96 -5.82 -3.27 -5.19
C LEU A 96 -4.46 -3.92 -5.44
N VAL A 97 -3.54 -3.21 -6.08
CA VAL A 97 -2.19 -3.71 -6.36
C VAL A 97 -1.46 -4.04 -5.07
N CYS A 98 -1.47 -3.15 -4.07
CA CYS A 98 -0.82 -3.41 -2.79
C CYS A 98 -1.48 -4.56 -2.03
N CYS A 99 -2.81 -4.65 -2.00
CA CYS A 99 -3.52 -5.75 -1.36
C CYS A 99 -3.16 -7.10 -2.00
N VAL A 100 -3.20 -7.20 -3.34
CA VAL A 100 -2.83 -8.43 -4.05
C VAL A 100 -1.36 -8.76 -3.80
N TYR A 101 -0.46 -7.78 -3.94
CA TYR A 101 0.97 -7.98 -3.70
C TYR A 101 1.25 -8.48 -2.27
N THR A 102 0.67 -7.84 -1.26
CA THR A 102 0.85 -8.22 0.14
C THR A 102 0.27 -9.60 0.42
N TYR A 103 -0.92 -9.92 -0.10
CA TYR A 103 -1.51 -11.26 0.06
C TYR A 103 -0.63 -12.34 -0.57
N VAL A 104 -0.27 -12.17 -1.84
CA VAL A 104 0.53 -13.11 -2.61
C VAL A 104 1.90 -13.32 -1.96
N SER A 105 2.56 -12.23 -1.58
CA SER A 105 3.88 -12.29 -0.92
C SER A 105 3.80 -13.00 0.42
N ALA A 106 2.81 -12.70 1.26
CA ALA A 106 2.63 -13.38 2.55
C ALA A 106 2.28 -14.87 2.37
N TYR A 107 1.35 -15.19 1.46
CA TYR A 107 0.97 -16.56 1.17
C TYR A 107 2.17 -17.39 0.72
N PHE A 108 2.93 -16.90 -0.26
CA PHE A 108 4.13 -17.61 -0.74
C PHE A 108 5.25 -17.62 0.29
N TYR A 109 5.40 -16.57 1.10
CA TYR A 109 6.39 -16.58 2.18
C TYR A 109 6.15 -17.75 3.11
N TYR A 110 4.92 -17.99 3.58
CA TYR A 110 4.65 -19.11 4.49
C TYR A 110 4.50 -20.46 3.79
N ASN A 111 3.97 -20.49 2.57
CA ASN A 111 3.76 -21.73 1.81
C ASN A 111 5.05 -22.28 1.18
N LEU A 112 5.94 -21.37 0.74
CA LEU A 112 7.05 -21.67 -0.16
C LEU A 112 8.41 -21.38 0.46
N SER A 113 8.48 -20.94 1.74
CA SER A 113 9.73 -20.99 2.50
C SER A 113 10.11 -22.44 2.82
N PHE A 114 10.69 -23.03 1.78
CA PHE A 114 11.70 -24.07 1.68
C PHE A 114 11.47 -25.46 2.29
N GLN A 115 11.04 -26.35 1.39
CA GLN A 115 11.52 -27.73 1.27
C GLN A 115 13.01 -27.78 0.87
N TRP A 116 13.95 -27.40 1.75
CA TRP A 116 15.35 -27.82 1.65
C TRP A 116 15.70 -28.74 2.80
#